data_AF-A0A8J3WQ16-F1
#
_entry.id   AF-A0A8J3WQ16-F1
#
_cell.length_a   1.000
_cell.length_b   1.000
_cell.length_c   1.000
_cell.angle_alpha   90.00
_cell.angle_beta   90.00
_cell.angle_gamma   90.00
#
_symmetry.space_group_name_H-M   'P 1'
#
loop_
_entity.id
_entity.type
_entity.pdbx_description
1 polymer ?
#
loop_
_entity_poly.entity_id
_entity_poly.type
_entity_poly.pdbx_seq_one_letter_code
_entity_poly.pdbx_strand_id
1 'polypeptide(L)' 'MLIYGERHLRSVLGEYAAHYNGHRPHQSRAQRPPDHDERTVVPLEGRIERRRVLGGVINEYYRAA' A
#
# COMPACT_ATOMS: atom_id res chain seq x y z
N MET A 1 8.72 -14.31 0.77
CA MET A 1 9.90 -13.46 1.00
C MET A 1 10.60 -13.95 2.26
N LEU A 2 11.93 -14.01 2.26
CA LEU A 2 12.74 -14.33 3.43
C LEU A 2 13.53 -13.10 3.87
N ILE A 3 13.81 -12.96 5.15
CA ILE A 3 14.62 -11.88 5.71
C ILE A 3 16.04 -12.40 5.90
N TYR A 4 17.02 -11.74 5.26
CA TYR A 4 18.41 -12.22 5.20
C TYR A 4 19.34 -11.52 6.21
N GLY A 5 18.83 -10.52 6.93
CA GLY A 5 19.60 -9.75 7.91
C GLY A 5 18.95 -8.40 8.21
N GLU A 6 19.56 -7.64 9.11
CA GLU A 6 18.98 -6.40 9.65
C GLU A 6 18.72 -5.34 8.56
N ARG A 7 19.66 -5.13 7.64
CA ARG A 7 19.48 -4.14 6.56
C ARG A 7 18.28 -4.49 5.69
N HIS A 8 18.13 -5.78 5.35
CA HIS A 8 16.98 -6.25 4.59
C HIS A 8 15.68 -6.09 5.39
N LEU A 9 15.71 -6.43 6.69
CA LEU A 9 14.56 -6.24 7.59
C LEU A 9 14.11 -4.79 7.63
N ARG A 10 15.02 -3.84 7.79
CA ARG A 10 14.70 -2.40 7.82
C ARG A 10 14.04 -1.94 6.53
N SER A 11 14.54 -2.38 5.38
CA SER A 11 13.92 -2.09 4.08
C SER A 11 12.50 -2.65 3.99
N VAL A 12 12.32 -3.91 4.37
CA VAL A 12 11.01 -4.58 4.37
C VAL A 12 10.03 -3.89 5.30
N LEU A 13 10.45 -3.54 6.52
CA LEU A 13 9.59 -2.85 7.48
C LEU A 13 9.21 -1.45 6.99
N GLY A 14 10.13 -0.73 6.36
CA GLY A 14 9.85 0.57 5.75
C GLY A 14 8.81 0.46 4.64
N GLU A 15 8.98 -0.47 3.71
CA GLU A 15 8.02 -0.70 2.62
C GLU A 15 6.67 -1.19 3.16
N TYR A 16 6.66 -2.05 4.17
CA TYR A 16 5.44 -2.53 4.80
C TYR A 16 4.70 -1.40 5.51
N ALA A 17 5.41 -0.54 6.26
CA ALA A 17 4.81 0.61 6.93
C ALA A 17 4.21 1.60 5.92
N ALA A 18 4.91 1.88 4.82
CA ALA A 18 4.39 2.73 3.74
C ALA A 18 3.11 2.14 3.10
N HIS A 19 3.08 0.83 2.85
CA HIS A 19 1.88 0.14 2.39
C HIS A 19 0.74 0.22 3.42
N TYR A 20 1.02 -0.12 4.68
CA TYR A 20 0.03 -0.18 5.75
C TYR A 20 -0.62 1.17 6.01
N ASN A 21 0.19 2.23 6.07
CA ASN A 21 -0.27 3.57 6.37
C ASN A 21 -0.86 4.29 5.16
N GLY A 22 -0.35 4.04 3.95
CA GLY A 22 -0.77 4.77 2.75
C GLY A 22 -1.81 4.06 1.87
N HIS A 23 -1.89 2.73 1.90
CA HIS A 23 -2.67 1.98 0.90
C HIS A 23 -3.59 0.92 1.49
N ARG A 24 -3.26 0.33 2.65
CA ARG A 24 -4.04 -0.76 3.22
C ARG A 24 -5.41 -0.26 3.69
N PRO A 25 -6.52 -0.82 3.19
CA PRO A 25 -7.85 -0.44 3.67
C PRO A 25 -8.08 -1.00 5.08
N HIS A 26 -8.64 -0.17 5.96
CA HIS A 26 -9.03 -0.57 7.32
C HIS A 26 -10.54 -0.45 7.47
N GLN A 27 -11.21 -1.55 7.82
CA GLN A 27 -12.67 -1.59 7.95
C GLN A 27 -13.20 -0.57 8.97
N SER A 28 -12.52 -0.41 10.10
CA SER A 28 -12.85 0.58 11.13
C SER A 28 -12.71 2.03 10.68
N ARG A 29 -12.06 2.28 9.53
CA ARG A 29 -11.87 3.61 8.93
C ARG A 29 -12.60 3.76 7.60
N ALA A 30 -13.74 3.08 7.44
CA ALA A 30 -14.51 3.10 6.19
C ALA A 30 -13.65 2.70 4.97
N GLN A 31 -12.79 1.69 5.13
CA GLN A 31 -11.84 1.21 4.14
C GLN A 31 -10.74 2.21 3.74
N ARG A 32 -10.53 3.27 4.52
CA ARG A 32 -9.46 4.24 4.27
C ARG A 32 -8.16 3.84 4.98
N PRO A 33 -7.00 4.04 4.34
CA PRO A 33 -5.71 3.89 5.00
C PRO A 33 -5.48 5.01 6.05
N PRO A 34 -4.55 4.80 7.00
CA PRO A 34 -4.24 5.77 8.05
C PRO A 34 -3.89 7.17 7.57
N ASP A 35 -3.07 7.25 6.52
CA ASP A 35 -2.55 8.48 5.93
C ASP A 35 -3.46 9.03 4.82
N HIS A 36 -4.70 8.54 4.72
CA HIS A 36 -5.65 9.03 3.74
C HIS A 36 -5.99 10.50 4.00
N ASP A 37 -5.66 11.37 3.05
CA ASP A 37 -6.14 12.75 3.01
C ASP A 37 -7.58 12.77 2.45
N GLU A 38 -8.53 13.30 3.22
CA GLU A 38 -9.94 13.41 2.85
C GLU A 38 -10.18 14.24 1.59
N ARG A 39 -9.23 15.11 1.21
CA ARG A 39 -9.28 15.88 -0.03
C ARG A 39 -8.86 15.06 -1.25
N THR A 40 -8.29 13.87 -1.04
CA THR A 40 -7.87 12.99 -2.13
C THR A 40 -9.10 12.39 -2.79
N VAL A 41 -9.38 12.83 -4.03
CA VAL A 41 -10.41 12.24 -4.88
C VAL A 41 -9.82 10.98 -5.52
N VAL A 42 -10.31 9.82 -5.10
CA VAL A 42 -10.00 8.56 -5.80
C VAL A 42 -10.86 8.52 -7.06
N PRO A 43 -10.27 8.36 -8.26
CA PRO A 43 -11.05 8.22 -9.48
C PRO A 43 -12.06 7.07 -9.36
N LEU A 44 -13.31 7.30 -9.72
CA LEU A 44 -14.34 6.24 -9.75
C LEU A 44 -14.25 5.40 -11.02
N GLU A 45 -13.70 5.99 -12.08
CA GLU A 45 -13.51 5.42 -13.41
C GLU A 45 -12.02 5.22 -13.72
N GLY A 46 -11.70 4.63 -14.86
CA GLY A 46 -10.32 4.37 -15.28
C GLY A 46 -9.83 2.95 -15.01
N ARG A 47 -8.75 2.57 -15.68
CA ARG A 47 -8.18 1.21 -15.62
C ARG A 47 -7.63 0.93 -14.22
N ILE A 48 -7.99 -0.23 -13.67
CA ILE A 48 -7.36 -0.74 -12.45
C ILE A 48 -5.98 -1.27 -12.81
N GLU A 49 -4.96 -0.70 -12.18
CA GLU A 49 -3.57 -1.12 -12.29
C GLU A 49 -3.12 -1.81 -11.02
N ARG A 50 -2.10 -2.66 -11.16
CA ARG A 50 -1.54 -3.45 -10.08
C ARG A 50 -0.06 -3.15 -9.93
N ARG A 51 0.33 -2.72 -8.74
CA ARG A 51 1.74 -2.65 -8.32
C ARG A 51 2.03 -3.78 -7.33
N ARG A 52 3.17 -4.43 -7.50
CA ARG A 52 3.67 -5.43 -6.55
C ARG A 52 4.67 -4.78 -5.60
N VAL A 53 4.47 -4.96 -4.30
CA VAL A 53 5.34 -4.45 -3.23
C VAL A 53 5.81 -5.60 -2.34
N LEU A 54 6.77 -5.34 -1.47
CA LEU A 54 7.40 -6.29 -0.54
C LEU A 54 7.94 -7.53 -1.27
N GLY A 55 8.75 -7.28 -2.29
CA GLY A 55 9.31 -8.36 -3.12
C GLY A 55 8.25 -9.19 -3.84
N GLY A 56 7.07 -8.62 -4.08
CA GLY A 56 5.97 -9.29 -4.79
C GLY A 56 4.98 -10.04 -3.92
N VAL A 57 5.14 -9.98 -2.59
CA VAL A 57 4.23 -10.66 -1.66
C VAL A 57 2.88 -9.95 -1.56
N ILE A 58 2.84 -8.62 -1.75
CA ILE A 58 1.62 -7.83 -1.70
C ILE A 58 1.33 -7.23 -3.07
N ASN A 59 0.05 -7.30 -3.46
CA ASN A 59 -0.48 -6.58 -4.61
C ASN A 59 -1.25 -5.35 -4.11
N GLU A 60 -0.83 -4.18 -4.56
CA GLU A 60 -1.56 -2.93 -4.42
C GLU A 60 -2.30 -2.64 -5.71
N TYR A 61 -3.55 -2.19 -5.57
CA TYR A 61 -4.40 -1.83 -6.69
C TYR A 61 -4.75 -0.35 -6.62
N TYR A 62 -4.66 0.33 -7.75
CA TYR A 62 -5.01 1.74 -7.90
C TYR A 62 -5.65 1.97 -9.27
N ARG A 63 -6.34 3.09 -9.44
CA ARG A 63 -6.86 3.51 -10.74
C ARG A 63 -5.88 4.48 -11.38
N ALA A 64 -5.56 4.25 -12.66
CA ALA A 64 -4.82 5.22 -13.45
C ALA A 64 -5.66 6.51 -13.60
N ALA A 65 -4.98 7.66 -13.62
CA ALA A 65 -5.59 8.96 -13.86
C ALA A 65 -6.09 9.11 -15.31
#